data_AF-D4CPN5-F1
#
_entry.id   AF-D4CPN5-F1
#
_cell.length_a   1.000
_cell.length_b   1.000
_cell.length_c   1.000
_cell.angle_alpha   90.00
_cell.angle_beta   90.00
_cell.angle_gamma   90.00
#
_symmetry.space_group_name_H-M   'P 1'
#
loop_
_entity.id
_entity.type
_entity.pdbx_description
1 polymer ?
#
loop_
_entity_poly.entity_id
_entity_poly.type
_entity_poly.pdbx_seq_one_letter_code
_entity_poly.pdbx_strand_id
1 'polypeptide(L)' 'MDGKSRWADNIRIERWFRSFKYEEAYLTEWHNIKEARAAIREYIHTYNFERCHSAIGNVPPASVYYPAMLYEEAGDIA' A
#
# COMPACT_ATOMS: atom_id res chain seq x y z
N MET A 1 -21.56 0.67 -1.85
CA MET A 1 -21.24 -0.59 -1.15
C MET A 1 -22.54 -1.37 -1.04
N ASP A 2 -22.87 -2.03 -2.14
CA ASP A 2 -24.01 -2.91 -2.34
C ASP A 2 -23.63 -4.28 -1.77
N GLY A 3 -24.27 -4.67 -0.65
CA GLY A 3 -23.87 -5.81 0.21
C GLY A 3 -23.96 -7.22 -0.40
N LYS A 4 -23.66 -7.38 -1.69
CA LYS A 4 -23.59 -8.67 -2.40
C LYS A 4 -22.14 -9.14 -2.50
N SER A 5 -21.75 -10.12 -1.67
CA SER A 5 -20.61 -11.04 -1.87
C SER A 5 -19.38 -10.51 -2.62
N ARG A 6 -18.71 -9.46 -2.08
CA ARG A 6 -17.39 -8.98 -2.54
C ARG A 6 -16.31 -9.07 -1.46
N TRP A 7 -16.55 -9.85 -0.40
CA TRP A 7 -15.60 -9.97 0.72
C TRP A 7 -14.20 -10.39 0.23
N ALA A 8 -14.13 -11.28 -0.77
CA ALA A 8 -12.88 -11.73 -1.37
C ALA A 8 -12.12 -10.60 -2.09
N ASP A 9 -12.84 -9.70 -2.76
CA ASP A 9 -12.23 -8.51 -3.41
C ASP A 9 -11.62 -7.57 -2.36
N ASN A 10 -12.20 -7.52 -1.15
CA ASN A 10 -11.76 -6.62 -0.09
C ASN A 10 -10.54 -7.13 0.69
N ILE A 11 -10.22 -8.43 0.62
CA ILE A 11 -9.14 -9.04 1.43
C ILE A 11 -7.81 -8.29 1.27
N ARG A 12 -7.47 -7.88 0.03
CA ARG A 12 -6.19 -7.22 -0.25
C ARG A 12 -6.11 -5.84 0.42
N ILE A 13 -7.16 -5.04 0.29
CA ILE A 13 -7.18 -3.69 0.84
C ILE A 13 -7.32 -3.71 2.37
N GLU A 14 -8.07 -4.66 2.93
CA GLU A 14 -8.14 -4.86 4.39
C GLU A 14 -6.78 -5.26 4.98
N ARG A 15 -6.04 -6.14 4.30
CA ARG A 15 -4.69 -6.52 4.69
C ARG A 15 -3.74 -5.32 4.64
N TRP A 16 -3.80 -4.53 3.57
CA TRP A 16 -3.03 -3.30 3.44
C TRP A 16 -3.32 -2.33 4.59
N PHE A 17 -4.60 -2.04 4.85
CA PHE A 17 -5.01 -1.15 5.94
C PHE A 17 -4.57 -1.66 7.30
N ARG A 18 -4.55 -2.98 7.52
CA ARG A 18 -4.03 -3.55 8.75
C ARG A 18 -2.54 -3.23 8.90
N SER A 19 -1.71 -3.51 7.89
CA SER A 19 -0.28 -3.17 7.94
C SER A 19 -0.05 -1.68 8.18
N PHE A 20 -0.71 -0.81 7.40
CA PHE A 20 -0.57 0.63 7.53
C PHE A 20 -0.89 1.15 8.93
N LYS A 21 -1.98 0.66 9.54
CA LYS A 21 -2.38 1.08 10.88
C LYS A 21 -1.32 0.76 11.92
N TYR A 22 -0.82 -0.47 11.92
CA TYR A 22 0.10 -0.94 12.96
C TYR A 22 1.53 -0.43 12.79
N GLU A 23 1.94 -0.18 11.55
CA GLU A 23 3.33 0.19 11.24
C GLU A 23 3.54 1.69 11.14
N GLU A 24 2.49 2.47 10.88
CA GLU A 24 2.58 3.92 10.68
C GLU A 24 1.51 4.66 11.51
N ALA A 25 0.23 4.48 11.17
CA ALA A 25 -0.82 5.39 11.68
C ALA A 25 -1.04 5.35 13.20
N TYR A 26 -0.75 4.24 13.88
CA TYR A 26 -0.84 4.13 15.34
C TYR A 26 0.44 4.53 16.06
N LEU A 27 1.56 4.62 15.35
CA LEU A 27 2.87 4.98 15.92
C LEU A 27 3.17 6.46 15.73
N THR A 28 2.54 7.09 14.73
CA THR A 28 2.81 8.47 14.35
C THR A 28 1.63 9.38 14.71
N GLU A 29 1.93 10.52 15.33
CA GLU A 29 1.00 11.64 15.46
C GLU A 29 1.36 12.70 14.42
N TRP A 30 0.46 12.96 13.47
CA TRP A 30 0.68 14.02 12.48
C TRP A 30 0.08 15.34 12.96
N HIS A 31 0.84 16.43 12.86
CA HIS A 31 0.39 17.74 13.34
C HIS A 31 -0.62 18.40 12.39
N ASN A 32 -0.62 18.00 11.12
CA ASN A 32 -1.52 18.54 10.11
C ASN A 32 -1.76 17.54 8.96
N ILE A 33 -2.78 17.84 8.15
CA ILE A 33 -3.18 16.99 7.01
C ILE A 33 -2.07 16.90 5.95
N LYS A 34 -1.24 17.94 5.79
CA LYS A 34 -0.16 17.94 4.78
C LYS A 34 0.90 16.90 5.13
N GLU A 35 1.31 16.83 6.40
CA GLU A 35 2.21 15.81 6.93
C GLU A 35 1.62 14.41 6.78
N ALA A 36 0.37 14.20 7.22
CA ALA A 36 -0.30 12.91 7.07
C ALA A 36 -0.33 12.44 5.62
N ARG A 37 -0.61 13.35 4.67
CA ARG A 37 -0.60 13.03 3.23
C ARG A 37 0.78 12.68 2.70
N ALA A 38 1.86 13.24 3.25
CA ALA A 38 3.22 12.93 2.86
C ALA A 38 3.63 11.55 3.39
N ALA A 39 3.44 11.31 4.69
CA ALA A 39 3.73 10.02 5.33
C ALA A 39 2.93 8.87 4.68
N ILE A 40 1.65 9.09 4.36
CA ILE A 40 0.83 8.09 3.66
C ILE A 40 1.38 7.80 2.25
N ARG A 41 1.85 8.82 1.51
CA ARG A 41 2.44 8.62 0.17
C ARG A 41 3.72 7.78 0.26
N GLU A 42 4.60 8.15 1.18
CA GLU A 42 5.85 7.43 1.44
C GLU A 42 5.57 5.98 1.83
N TYR A 43 4.66 5.74 2.78
CA TYR A 43 4.28 4.39 3.18
C TYR A 43 3.71 3.57 2.01
N ILE A 44 2.86 4.17 1.16
CA ILE A 44 2.32 3.49 -0.03
C ILE A 44 3.46 3.10 -0.99
N HIS A 45 4.43 3.99 -1.19
CA HIS A 45 5.59 3.71 -2.04
C HIS A 45 6.41 2.55 -1.49
N THR A 46 6.86 2.63 -0.23
CA THR A 46 7.61 1.55 0.42
C THR A 46 6.84 0.23 0.40
N TYR A 47 5.53 0.25 0.67
CA TYR A 47 4.70 -0.96 0.67
C TYR A 47 4.66 -1.64 -0.71
N ASN A 48 4.57 -0.85 -1.79
CA ASN A 48 4.39 -1.37 -3.15
C ASN A 48 5.71 -1.67 -3.87
N PHE A 49 6.76 -0.87 -3.65
CA PHE A 49 8.00 -0.95 -4.45
C PHE A 49 9.17 -1.57 -3.71
N GLU A 50 9.19 -1.52 -2.37
CA GLU A 50 10.34 -1.97 -1.58
C GLU A 50 10.04 -3.21 -0.74
N ARG A 51 8.85 -3.27 -0.13
CA ARG A 51 8.48 -4.35 0.79
C ARG A 51 8.20 -5.64 0.03
N CYS A 52 8.95 -6.70 0.32
CA CYS A 52 8.63 -8.05 -0.16
C CYS A 52 7.47 -8.69 0.60
N HIS A 53 6.58 -9.39 -0.11
CA HIS A 53 5.44 -10.09 0.49
C HIS A 53 5.49 -11.59 0.21
N SER A 54 5.52 -12.40 1.27
CA SER A 54 5.59 -13.86 1.17
C SER A 54 4.41 -14.47 0.39
N ALA A 55 3.23 -13.85 0.45
CA ALA A 55 2.04 -14.30 -0.25
C ALA A 55 2.14 -14.25 -1.79
N ILE A 56 3.11 -13.49 -2.33
CA ILE A 56 3.33 -13.32 -3.77
C ILE A 56 4.75 -13.74 -4.19
N GLY A 57 5.39 -14.63 -3.43
CA GLY A 57 6.72 -15.13 -3.78
C GLY A 57 7.89 -14.27 -3.28
N ASN A 58 7.66 -13.48 -2.23
CA ASN A 58 8.67 -12.65 -1.58
C ASN A 58 9.27 -11.57 -2.51
N VAL A 59 8.41 -10.96 -3.34
CA VAL A 59 8.74 -9.82 -4.19
C VAL A 59 7.87 -8.61 -3.82
N PRO A 60 8.23 -7.39 -4.26
CA PRO A 60 7.39 -6.21 -4.08
C PRO A 60 6.07 -6.31 -4.84
N PRO A 61 4.93 -5.84 -4.30
CA PRO A 61 3.62 -5.92 -4.95
C PRO A 61 3.59 -5.28 -6.33
N ALA A 62 4.32 -4.17 -6.51
CA ALA A 62 4.35 -3.48 -7.79
C ALA A 62 4.86 -4.38 -8.91
N SER A 63 5.83 -5.26 -8.63
CA SER A 63 6.42 -6.15 -9.65
C SER A 63 5.44 -7.18 -10.21
N VAL A 64 4.35 -7.45 -9.48
CA VAL A 64 3.33 -8.44 -9.84
C VAL A 64 2.09 -7.77 -10.44
N TYR A 65 1.70 -6.61 -9.91
CA TYR A 65 0.41 -6.00 -10.23
C TYR A 65 0.50 -4.79 -11.17
N TYR A 66 1.65 -4.14 -11.30
CA TYR A 66 1.80 -3.07 -12.29
C TYR A 66 2.08 -3.67 -13.67
N PRO A 67 1.46 -3.14 -14.73
CA PRO A 67 1.91 -3.40 -16.08
C PRO A 67 3.40 -3.02 -16.20
N ALA A 68 4.21 -3.89 -16.81
CA ALA A 68 5.66 -3.67 -16.91
C ALA A 68 6.03 -2.30 -17.52
N MET A 69 5.20 -1.77 -18.42
CA MET A 69 5.39 -0.46 -19.04
C MET A 69 5.16 0.74 -18.09
N LEU A 70 4.47 0.53 -16.95
CA LEU A 70 4.16 1.58 -15.97
C LEU A 70 4.94 1.41 -14.66
N TYR A 71 5.82 0.41 -14.58
CA TYR A 71 6.53 0.08 -13.34
C TYR A 71 7.56 1.15 -12.96
N GLU A 72 8.40 1.54 -13.92
CA GLU A 72 9.42 2.58 -13.74
C GLU A 72 8.78 3.94 -13.41
N GLU A 73 7.78 4.35 -14.20
CA GLU A 73 7.05 5.61 -13.97
C GLU A 73 6.36 5.66 -12.61
N ALA A 74 5.85 4.52 -12.12
CA ALA A 74 5.16 4.47 -10.83
C ALA A 74 6.12 4.45 -9.63
N GLY A 75 7.36 3.97 -9.81
CA GLY A 75 8.41 4.00 -8.80
C GLY A 75 8.96 5.40 -8.54
N ASP A 76 8.90 6.29 -9.53
CA ASP A 76 9.43 7.66 -9.47
C ASP A 76 8.47 8.68 -8.80
N ILE A 77 7.25 8.28 -8.42
CA ILE A 77 6.20 9.17 -7.87
C ILE A 77 6.30 9.32 -6.33
N ALA A 78 7.42 8.95 -5.71
CA ALA A 78 7.66 9.06 -4.27
C ALA A 78 7.77 10.52 -3.79
#